data_AF-A0A831Z3F5-F1
#
_entry.id   AF-A0A831Z3F5-F1
#
_cell.length_a   1.000
_cell.length_b   1.000
_cell.length_c   1.000
_cell.angle_alpha   90.00
_cell.angle_beta   90.00
_cell.angle_gamma   90.00
#
_symmetry.space_group_name_H-M   'P 1'
#
loop_
_entity.id
_entity.type
_entity.pdbx_description
1 polymer ?
#
loop_
_entity_poly.entity_id
_entity_poly.type
_entity_poly.pdbx_seq_one_letter_code
_entity_poly.pdbx_strand_id
1 'polypeptide(L)'
;MTKQWRLLLEQVQNGTLSIEEAERQLQQHMIRQLDFAQVDFHRAVRQGFPEVIFCENKTLEDIASIAREIYSHHGLLLATHATEAVFEHLQPIIPDLQWNPRARCVYSTPPPPKLEHGVAILTAGTSDIPVAEEAAVTLTMFGFPPRTVYDVGVAGIHRLNH
;
A
#
# COMPACT_ATOMS: atom_id res chain seq x y z
N MET A 1 5.92 18.28 10.07
CA MET A 1 4.60 18.93 9.90
C MET A 1 4.59 19.67 8.58
N THR A 2 3.70 19.28 7.66
CA THR A 2 3.45 19.99 6.40
C THR A 2 3.14 21.48 6.68
N LYS A 3 3.69 22.41 5.88
CA LYS A 3 3.51 23.88 6.04
C LYS A 3 2.05 24.29 6.25
N GLN A 4 1.12 23.54 5.67
CA GLN A 4 -0.32 23.74 5.73
C GLN A 4 -0.92 23.56 7.14
N TRP A 5 -0.44 22.59 7.94
CA TRP A 5 -0.93 22.41 9.32
C TRP A 5 -0.53 23.56 10.22
N ARG A 6 0.69 24.08 10.03
CA ARG A 6 1.19 25.21 10.81
C ARG A 6 0.34 26.45 10.56
N LEU A 7 0.00 26.71 9.30
CA LEU A 7 -0.89 27.81 8.91
C LEU A 7 -2.28 27.68 9.55
N LEU A 8 -2.85 26.48 9.54
CA LEU A 8 -4.18 26.22 10.12
C LEU A 8 -4.18 26.39 11.64
N LEU A 9 -3.13 25.93 12.33
CA LEU A 9 -2.93 26.15 13.77
C LEU A 9 -2.69 27.63 14.11
N GLU A 10 -1.92 28.35 13.31
CA GLU A 10 -1.70 29.80 13.46
C GLU A 10 -3.01 30.58 13.26
N GLN A 11 -3.87 30.17 12.33
CA GLN A 11 -5.18 30.79 12.12
C GLN A 11 -6.14 30.59 13.31
N VAL A 12 -6.11 29.42 13.94
CA VAL A 12 -6.85 29.17 15.18
C VAL A 12 -6.27 29.98 16.34
N GLN A 13 -4.95 29.98 16.50
CA GLN A 13 -4.26 30.75 17.55
C GLN A 13 -4.58 32.25 17.46
N ASN A 14 -4.67 32.78 16.24
CA ASN A 14 -4.93 34.19 15.99
C ASN A 14 -6.42 34.54 15.97
N GLY A 15 -7.32 33.57 16.24
CA GLY A 15 -8.77 33.76 16.29
C GLY A 15 -9.44 33.98 14.93
N THR A 16 -8.70 33.82 13.83
CA THR A 16 -9.20 33.98 12.45
C THR A 16 -9.96 32.75 11.94
N LEU A 17 -9.84 31.62 12.63
CA LEU A 17 -10.54 30.37 12.34
C LEU A 17 -11.06 29.80 13.65
N SER A 18 -12.34 29.40 13.70
CA SER A 18 -12.86 28.71 14.88
C SER A 18 -12.28 27.30 14.97
N ILE A 19 -12.31 26.71 16.17
CA ILE A 19 -11.86 25.33 16.37
C ILE A 19 -12.72 24.37 15.55
N GLU A 20 -14.04 24.58 15.47
CA GLU A 20 -14.96 23.74 14.70
C GLU A 20 -14.66 23.79 13.20
N GLU A 21 -14.37 25.00 12.67
CA GLU A 21 -14.03 25.17 11.26
C GLU A 21 -12.66 24.56 10.93
N ALA A 22 -11.70 24.70 11.86
CA ALA A 22 -10.42 24.04 11.79
C ALA A 22 -10.58 22.50 11.77
N GLU A 23 -11.36 21.94 12.70
CA GLU A 23 -11.65 20.50 12.74
C GLU A 23 -12.26 19.99 11.43
N ARG A 24 -13.20 20.75 10.84
CA ARG A 24 -13.81 20.38 9.55
C ARG A 24 -12.80 20.37 8.42
N GLN A 25 -11.92 21.38 8.34
CA GLN A 25 -10.86 21.43 7.33
C GLN A 25 -9.83 20.31 7.55
N LEU A 26 -9.48 20.00 8.80
CA LEU A 26 -8.62 18.87 9.12
C LEU A 26 -9.25 17.57 8.59
N GLN A 27 -10.53 17.32 8.86
CA GLN A 27 -11.24 16.12 8.40
C GLN A 27 -11.30 16.00 6.87
N GLN A 28 -11.54 17.11 6.17
CA GLN A 28 -11.55 17.15 4.70
C GLN A 28 -10.18 16.83 4.09
N HIS A 29 -9.08 17.17 4.77
CA HIS A 29 -7.74 16.81 4.34
C HIS A 29 -7.35 15.36 4.67
N MET A 30 -8.10 14.68 5.55
CA MET A 30 -7.84 13.29 5.93
C MET A 30 -8.43 12.27 4.96
N ILE A 31 -9.55 12.61 4.31
CA ILE A 31 -10.27 11.71 3.40
C ILE A 31 -10.56 12.46 2.10
N ARG A 32 -10.11 11.91 0.97
CA ARG A 32 -10.52 12.41 -0.34
C ARG A 32 -11.63 11.53 -0.90
N GLN A 33 -12.78 12.16 -1.13
CA GLN A 33 -13.86 11.53 -1.86
C GLN A 33 -13.58 11.62 -3.36
N LEU A 34 -13.49 10.46 -3.99
CA LEU A 34 -13.61 10.27 -5.43
C LEU A 34 -15.05 9.79 -5.71
N ASP A 35 -15.51 9.92 -6.96
CA ASP A 35 -16.88 9.57 -7.35
C ASP A 35 -17.25 8.10 -7.04
N PHE A 36 -16.23 7.23 -6.89
CA PHE A 36 -16.37 5.78 -6.73
C PHE A 36 -15.56 5.21 -5.55
N ALA A 37 -14.81 6.04 -4.80
CA ALA A 37 -13.98 5.60 -3.67
C ALA A 37 -13.70 6.73 -2.67
N GLN A 38 -13.45 6.39 -1.41
CA GLN A 38 -12.95 7.34 -0.41
C GLN A 38 -11.54 6.93 -0.02
N VAL A 39 -10.55 7.75 -0.36
CA VAL A 39 -9.14 7.47 -0.05
C VAL A 39 -8.82 8.07 1.32
N ASP A 40 -8.50 7.22 2.29
CA ASP A 40 -8.13 7.64 3.65
C ASP A 40 -6.60 7.81 3.76
N PHE A 41 -6.14 9.04 3.60
CA PHE A 41 -4.71 9.38 3.70
C PHE A 41 -4.18 9.27 5.13
N HIS A 42 -5.05 9.28 6.13
CA HIS A 42 -4.65 9.16 7.52
C HIS A 42 -4.42 7.69 7.95
N ARG A 43 -4.81 6.74 7.11
CA ARG A 43 -4.53 5.30 7.32
C ARG A 43 -3.04 5.05 7.53
N ALA A 44 -2.17 5.70 6.77
CA ALA A 44 -0.72 5.55 6.91
C ALA A 44 -0.22 5.95 8.30
N VAL A 45 -0.80 6.99 8.91
CA VAL A 45 -0.43 7.44 10.27
C VAL A 45 -0.92 6.44 11.32
N ARG A 46 -2.12 5.87 11.15
CA ARG A 46 -2.72 4.96 12.13
C ARG A 46 -2.20 3.53 12.03
N GLN A 47 -1.86 3.06 10.84
CA GLN A 47 -1.58 1.66 10.53
C GLN A 47 -0.15 1.43 9.98
N GLY A 48 0.62 2.51 9.76
CA GLY A 48 1.99 2.42 9.27
C GLY A 48 2.13 2.17 7.77
N PHE A 49 1.02 2.07 7.02
CA PHE A 49 1.01 1.92 5.56
C PHE A 49 -0.23 2.57 4.92
N PRO A 50 -0.12 3.15 3.71
CA PRO A 50 -1.26 3.73 2.98
C PRO A 50 -2.37 2.72 2.67
N GLU A 51 -3.41 3.20 1.99
CA GLU A 51 -4.44 2.32 1.46
C GLU A 51 -3.88 1.37 0.38
N VAL A 52 -4.41 0.15 0.34
CA VAL A 52 -4.04 -0.88 -0.65
C VAL A 52 -5.19 -1.02 -1.63
N ILE A 53 -4.89 -1.00 -2.93
CA ILE A 53 -5.91 -1.11 -3.96
C ILE A 53 -6.23 -2.58 -4.20
N PHE A 54 -7.44 -3.01 -3.89
CA PHE A 54 -7.96 -4.29 -4.35
C PHE A 54 -8.49 -4.13 -5.79
N CYS A 55 -7.77 -4.62 -6.80
CA CYS A 55 -8.08 -4.34 -8.20
C CYS A 55 -9.29 -5.09 -8.75
N GLU A 56 -9.66 -6.22 -8.16
CA GLU A 56 -10.74 -7.04 -8.68
C GLU A 56 -12.07 -6.27 -8.67
N ASN A 57 -12.83 -6.40 -9.75
CA ASN A 57 -14.10 -5.70 -9.99
C ASN A 57 -14.02 -4.17 -10.11
N LYS A 58 -12.83 -3.59 -10.34
CA LYS A 58 -12.66 -2.16 -10.66
C LYS A 58 -12.28 -1.96 -12.13
N THR A 59 -12.64 -0.81 -12.68
CA THR A 59 -12.16 -0.39 -14.02
C THR A 59 -10.71 0.06 -13.96
N LEU A 60 -10.02 0.10 -15.11
CA LEU A 60 -8.63 0.56 -15.17
C LEU A 60 -8.53 2.04 -14.77
N GLU A 61 -9.50 2.84 -15.19
CA GLU A 61 -9.60 4.27 -14.91
C GLU A 61 -9.80 4.55 -13.41
N ASP A 62 -10.66 3.75 -12.74
CA ASP A 62 -10.85 3.84 -11.30
C ASP A 62 -9.56 3.52 -10.55
N ILE A 63 -8.88 2.43 -10.95
CA ILE A 63 -7.61 2.01 -10.36
C ILE A 63 -6.54 3.10 -10.56
N ALA A 64 -6.40 3.66 -11.76
CA ALA A 64 -5.44 4.73 -12.05
C ALA A 64 -5.68 5.98 -11.22
N SER A 65 -6.94 6.35 -11.06
CA SER A 65 -7.34 7.51 -10.27
C SER A 65 -7.01 7.32 -8.79
N ILE A 66 -7.36 6.16 -8.20
CA ILE A 66 -7.00 5.84 -6.81
C ILE A 66 -5.47 5.77 -6.64
N ALA A 67 -4.78 5.10 -7.57
CA ALA A 67 -3.33 4.91 -7.51
C ALA A 67 -2.57 6.24 -7.55
N ARG A 68 -2.98 7.18 -8.41
CA ARG A 68 -2.40 8.52 -8.49
C ARG A 68 -2.55 9.27 -7.18
N GLU A 69 -3.74 9.21 -6.57
CA GLU A 69 -4.01 9.88 -5.30
C GLU A 69 -3.17 9.30 -4.15
N ILE A 70 -3.17 7.98 -3.98
CA ILE A 70 -2.38 7.31 -2.94
C ILE A 70 -0.88 7.60 -3.13
N TYR A 71 -0.37 7.43 -4.35
CA TYR A 71 1.05 7.58 -4.64
C TYR A 71 1.52 9.04 -4.51
N SER A 72 0.76 10.02 -5.00
CA SER A 72 1.15 11.44 -4.89
C SER A 72 1.21 11.93 -3.44
N HIS A 73 0.39 11.36 -2.55
CA HIS A 73 0.37 11.71 -1.13
C HIS A 73 1.43 10.98 -0.30
N HIS A 74 1.73 9.72 -0.61
CA HIS A 74 2.57 8.87 0.25
C HIS A 74 3.88 8.41 -0.37
N GLY A 75 4.04 8.52 -1.70
CA GLY A 75 5.18 7.97 -2.44
C GLY A 75 5.21 6.43 -2.45
N LEU A 76 4.15 5.77 -1.98
CA LEU A 76 4.02 4.33 -1.89
C LEU A 76 2.70 3.88 -2.52
N LEU A 77 2.73 2.76 -3.23
CA LEU A 77 1.56 2.12 -3.79
C LEU A 77 1.69 0.60 -3.67
N LEU A 78 0.59 -0.05 -3.26
CA LEU A 78 0.40 -1.48 -3.43
C LEU A 78 -1.01 -1.72 -3.95
N ALA A 79 -1.10 -2.48 -5.04
CA ALA A 79 -2.35 -2.91 -5.65
C ALA A 79 -2.32 -4.44 -5.78
N THR A 80 -3.28 -5.13 -5.16
CA THR A 80 -3.39 -6.59 -5.11
C THR A 80 -4.49 -7.10 -6.03
N HIS A 81 -4.47 -8.40 -6.34
CA HIS A 81 -5.37 -9.02 -7.31
C HIS A 81 -5.32 -8.37 -8.70
N ALA A 82 -4.24 -7.64 -9.01
CA ALA A 82 -4.04 -6.94 -10.25
C ALA A 82 -3.85 -7.92 -11.42
N THR A 83 -4.03 -7.41 -12.63
CA THR A 83 -3.71 -8.08 -13.89
C THR A 83 -2.57 -7.35 -14.58
N GLU A 84 -1.98 -7.95 -15.61
CA GLU A 84 -0.96 -7.28 -16.43
C GLU A 84 -1.49 -5.98 -17.04
N ALA A 85 -2.75 -5.94 -17.46
CA ALA A 85 -3.38 -4.72 -17.96
C ALA A 85 -3.43 -3.59 -16.92
N VAL A 86 -3.58 -3.92 -15.62
CA VAL A 86 -3.48 -2.91 -14.54
C VAL A 86 -2.07 -2.36 -14.47
N PHE A 87 -1.05 -3.22 -14.54
CA PHE A 87 0.35 -2.78 -14.53
C PHE A 87 0.66 -1.84 -15.70
N GLU A 88 0.32 -2.26 -16.93
CA GLU A 88 0.54 -1.48 -18.15
C GLU A 88 -0.18 -0.12 -18.10
N HIS A 89 -1.38 -0.08 -17.51
CA HIS A 89 -2.14 1.15 -17.39
C HIS A 89 -1.55 2.11 -16.33
N LEU A 90 -0.94 1.58 -15.26
CA LEU A 90 -0.36 2.39 -14.18
C LEU A 90 1.08 2.83 -14.44
N GLN A 91 1.87 2.04 -15.20
CA GLN A 91 3.29 2.29 -15.45
C GLN A 91 3.60 3.70 -16.01
N PRO A 92 2.79 4.31 -16.90
CA PRO A 92 3.04 5.67 -17.38
C PRO A 92 2.79 6.77 -16.34
N ILE A 93 2.05 6.45 -15.27
CA ILE A 93 1.56 7.43 -14.28
C ILE A 93 2.44 7.42 -13.02
N ILE A 94 3.04 6.27 -12.71
CA ILE A 94 3.79 6.04 -11.48
C ILE A 94 5.20 5.53 -11.83
N PRO A 95 6.27 6.24 -11.43
CA PRO A 95 7.64 5.84 -11.74
C PRO A 95 8.04 4.58 -10.96
N ASP A 96 8.98 3.83 -11.53
CA ASP A 96 9.61 2.64 -10.90
C ASP A 96 8.61 1.59 -10.40
N LEU A 97 7.47 1.48 -11.09
CA LEU A 97 6.43 0.52 -10.78
C LEU A 97 6.87 -0.91 -11.12
N GLN A 98 6.55 -1.84 -10.24
CA GLN A 98 6.91 -3.25 -10.34
C GLN A 98 5.66 -4.12 -10.46
N TRP A 99 5.80 -5.25 -11.15
CA TRP A 99 4.75 -6.25 -11.36
C TRP A 99 5.24 -7.62 -10.93
N ASN A 100 4.50 -8.27 -10.02
CA ASN A 100 4.69 -9.68 -9.71
C ASN A 100 3.45 -10.47 -10.16
N PRO A 101 3.53 -11.25 -11.26
CA PRO A 101 2.40 -12.00 -11.78
C PRO A 101 1.96 -13.15 -10.87
N ARG A 102 2.88 -13.75 -10.09
CA ARG A 102 2.52 -14.81 -9.14
C ARG A 102 1.75 -14.26 -7.95
N ALA A 103 2.18 -13.12 -7.42
CA ALA A 103 1.49 -12.39 -6.36
C ALA A 103 0.22 -11.67 -6.83
N ARG A 104 0.04 -11.52 -8.15
CA ARG A 104 -0.95 -10.60 -8.73
C ARG A 104 -0.85 -9.19 -8.10
N CYS A 105 0.37 -8.69 -7.92
CA CYS A 105 0.62 -7.42 -7.24
C CYS A 105 1.36 -6.44 -8.13
N VAL A 106 0.83 -5.22 -8.21
CA VAL A 106 1.51 -4.04 -8.76
C VAL A 106 1.90 -3.12 -7.62
N TYR A 107 3.15 -2.71 -7.54
CA TYR A 107 3.65 -1.95 -6.40
C TYR A 107 4.78 -0.99 -6.76
N SER A 108 4.89 0.12 -6.02
CA SER A 108 6.00 1.05 -6.18
C SER A 108 7.28 0.51 -5.54
N THR A 109 8.40 1.22 -5.71
CA THR A 109 9.64 0.95 -4.97
C THR A 109 9.39 0.77 -3.46
N PRO A 110 9.76 -0.38 -2.86
CA PRO A 110 9.61 -0.61 -1.43
C PRO A 110 10.50 0.34 -0.60
N PRO A 111 10.09 0.67 0.63
CA PRO A 111 10.94 1.41 1.54
C PRO A 111 12.17 0.59 1.96
N PRO A 112 13.23 1.23 2.49
CA PRO A 112 14.37 0.52 3.07
C PRO A 112 13.93 -0.50 4.14
N PRO A 113 14.59 -1.67 4.23
CA PRO A 113 14.26 -2.66 5.24
C PRO A 113 14.37 -2.10 6.66
N LYS A 114 13.37 -2.39 7.49
CA LYS A 114 13.31 -2.10 8.92
C LYS A 114 13.62 -3.40 9.65
N LEU A 115 14.84 -3.66 10.13
CA LEU A 115 15.11 -4.96 10.80
C LEU A 115 15.84 -4.84 12.14
N GLU A 116 15.24 -5.50 13.15
CA GLU A 116 15.92 -6.16 14.27
C GLU A 116 15.80 -7.72 14.20
N HIS A 117 14.71 -8.31 13.67
CA HIS A 117 14.52 -9.77 13.49
C HIS A 117 13.76 -10.10 12.18
N GLY A 118 13.96 -11.29 11.59
CA GLY A 118 13.43 -11.68 10.27
C GLY A 118 12.09 -12.43 10.26
N VAL A 119 11.35 -12.35 9.14
CA VAL A 119 10.07 -13.05 8.89
C VAL A 119 10.26 -14.18 7.87
N ALA A 120 9.59 -15.32 8.08
CA ALA A 120 9.58 -16.43 7.12
C ALA A 120 8.14 -16.78 6.69
N ILE A 121 7.96 -17.11 5.41
CA ILE A 121 6.70 -17.60 4.83
C ILE A 121 6.92 -19.05 4.39
N LEU A 122 6.06 -19.95 4.85
CA LEU A 122 6.15 -21.38 4.58
C LEU A 122 4.85 -21.86 3.93
N THR A 123 4.92 -22.58 2.81
CA THR A 123 3.73 -23.19 2.20
C THR A 123 3.83 -24.70 2.07
N ALA A 124 2.69 -25.39 2.15
CA ALA A 124 2.68 -26.85 2.05
C ALA A 124 2.63 -27.33 0.59
N GLY A 125 1.92 -26.61 -0.28
CA GLY A 125 1.75 -26.97 -1.68
C GLY A 125 1.99 -25.81 -2.65
N THR A 126 2.02 -26.14 -3.94
CA THR A 126 2.18 -25.16 -5.03
C THR A 126 0.94 -24.30 -5.24
N SER A 127 -0.23 -24.77 -4.83
CA SER A 127 -1.48 -24.00 -4.82
C SER A 127 -1.43 -22.75 -3.94
N ASP A 128 -0.57 -22.77 -2.92
CA ASP A 128 -0.42 -21.69 -1.95
C ASP A 128 0.51 -20.58 -2.46
N ILE A 129 1.26 -20.84 -3.54
CA ILE A 129 2.29 -19.91 -4.07
C ILE A 129 1.71 -18.51 -4.32
N PRO A 130 0.55 -18.32 -4.98
CA PRO A 130 0.03 -16.98 -5.22
C PRO A 130 -0.23 -16.20 -3.92
N VAL A 131 -0.80 -16.87 -2.92
CA VAL A 131 -1.09 -16.26 -1.60
C VAL A 131 0.20 -15.92 -0.85
N ALA A 132 1.19 -16.81 -0.89
CA ALA A 132 2.49 -16.58 -0.27
C ALA A 132 3.29 -15.46 -0.94
N GLU A 133 3.19 -15.34 -2.27
CA GLU A 133 3.81 -14.27 -3.05
C GLU A 133 3.15 -12.91 -2.75
N GLU A 134 1.82 -12.85 -2.65
CA GLU A 134 1.10 -11.63 -2.22
C GLU A 134 1.51 -11.21 -0.79
N ALA A 135 1.60 -12.17 0.13
CA ALA A 135 2.09 -11.91 1.48
C ALA A 135 3.55 -11.42 1.49
N ALA A 136 4.41 -11.98 0.62
CA ALA A 136 5.80 -11.57 0.51
C ALA A 136 5.96 -10.14 -0.01
N VAL A 137 5.22 -9.77 -1.06
CA VAL A 137 5.19 -8.40 -1.58
C VAL A 137 4.66 -7.44 -0.52
N THR A 138 3.57 -7.80 0.16
CA THR A 138 2.98 -6.99 1.24
C THR A 138 3.98 -6.73 2.35
N LEU A 139 4.62 -7.77 2.89
CA LEU A 139 5.62 -7.63 3.95
C LEU A 139 6.81 -6.78 3.51
N THR A 140 7.28 -6.95 2.28
CA THR A 140 8.35 -6.14 1.69
C THR A 140 7.96 -4.66 1.63
N MET A 141 6.74 -4.36 1.20
CA MET A 141 6.22 -2.98 1.15
C MET A 141 6.09 -2.34 2.54
N PHE A 142 5.85 -3.13 3.59
CA PHE A 142 5.87 -2.65 4.97
C PHE A 142 7.29 -2.46 5.54
N GLY A 143 8.32 -2.91 4.81
CA GLY A 143 9.73 -2.84 5.19
C GLY A 143 10.28 -4.10 5.86
N PHE A 144 9.58 -5.23 5.77
CA PHE A 144 9.95 -6.51 6.40
C PHE A 144 10.14 -7.61 5.34
N PRO A 145 11.18 -7.54 4.48
CA PRO A 145 11.36 -8.52 3.41
C PRO A 145 11.48 -9.95 3.99
N PRO A 146 10.58 -10.88 3.63
CA PRO A 146 10.57 -12.21 4.22
C PRO A 146 11.47 -13.20 3.46
N ARG A 147 11.82 -14.30 4.13
CA ARG A 147 12.33 -15.52 3.48
C ARG A 147 11.17 -16.45 3.17
N THR A 148 10.96 -16.80 1.90
CA THR A 148 9.88 -17.71 1.51
C THR A 148 10.41 -19.10 1.18
N VAL A 149 9.76 -20.14 1.72
CA VAL A 149 10.03 -21.55 1.39
C VAL A 149 8.72 -22.21 0.99
N TYR A 150 8.70 -22.79 -0.21
CA TYR A 150 7.52 -23.46 -0.77
C TYR A 150 7.63 -24.97 -0.64
N ASP A 151 6.49 -25.66 -0.66
CA ASP A 151 6.40 -27.13 -0.72
C ASP A 151 7.07 -27.84 0.49
N VAL A 152 6.82 -27.32 1.69
CA VAL A 152 7.32 -27.84 2.99
C VAL A 152 6.29 -28.67 3.75
N GLY A 153 5.34 -29.30 3.05
CA GLY A 153 4.36 -30.21 3.66
C GLY A 153 4.98 -31.40 4.40
N VAL A 154 4.17 -32.34 4.90
CA VAL A 154 4.65 -33.48 5.74
C VAL A 154 5.80 -34.27 5.08
N ALA A 155 5.82 -34.39 3.74
CA ALA A 155 6.90 -35.03 2.99
C ALA A 155 8.16 -34.15 2.77
N GLY A 156 8.07 -32.84 3.02
CA GLY A 156 9.02 -31.80 2.62
C GLY A 156 9.75 -31.08 3.75
N ILE A 157 9.62 -31.51 5.03
CA ILE A 157 10.27 -30.82 6.17
C ILE A 157 11.80 -30.68 6.03
N HIS A 158 12.42 -31.59 5.29
CA HIS A 158 13.85 -31.56 4.97
C HIS A 158 14.26 -30.35 4.12
N ARG A 159 13.32 -29.68 3.42
CA ARG A 159 13.57 -28.49 2.59
C ARG A 159 13.79 -27.21 3.40
N LEU A 160 13.57 -27.24 4.73
CA LEU A 160 13.75 -26.09 5.62
C LEU A 160 15.23 -25.78 5.95
N ASN A 161 16.14 -26.73 5.72
CA ASN A 161 17.55 -26.63 6.10
C ASN A 161 18.47 -26.06 4.99
N HIS A 162 17.90 -25.61 3.87
CA HIS A 162 18.61 -25.04 2.73
C HIS A 162 18.11 -23.61 2.47
#